data_AF-A0A1F6ZBV4-F1
#
_entry.id   AF-A0A1F6ZBV4-F1
#
_cell.length_a   1.000
_cell.length_b   1.000
_cell.length_c   1.000
_cell.angle_alpha   90.00
_cell.angle_beta   90.00
_cell.angle_gamma   90.00
#
_symmetry.space_group_name_H-M   'P 1'
#
loop_
_entity.id
_entity.type
_entity.pdbx_description
1 polymer ?
#
loop_
_entity_poly.entity_id
_entity_poly.type
_entity_poly.pdbx_seq_one_letter_code
_entity_poly.pdbx_strand_id
1 'polypeptide(L)'
;MRIRKLFLFSILIIFLIGIISAQTSYCCERLEGNGPWCQNAPQEECDASYRAAPTSCEATSYCKLGTCINAKEGTCLPNTPQKVCEDGGGIWNEGTVSEIPQCKLGCCLIGEQAAFVTQTRCKKLSSVYGLEVNYRTDIQSETQCILSATADVKGACVFEREFERSCKMTTRKECQKRKAITPSATSQDQGILQGILGGGGEQQSITSSEAEFHEGYLCSAESLNTICGPRGGTTCVDGRDEVYFLDTCGNLANVYDFGKIDDATYWTYIAGTNGVVVNCGSGNNANSPTCGNCDYYLGSTCRKGNAQYENFICKNLACTYKGQTYQHGETWCASPTNDADTNSVGGRHFRLVCYNNEVSVEPCAEFRQEVCVQSTVNTFRTAACRVNKWQDCYSNDNQQDCENGDKRDCKWVNGTSILKDENGASLAFDAEGNAVEAACVPSYAPGFNFWEEDTEAVSMCGLANMQCNVVYEAGIKEGFFGASGDKGNAYDSDCIEKCKAENALAGTVGIIDICLAKPECKSKCVDSKGKILESWKDSMKTMCISLGDCGSKKNYIGQNGYYDWEKSFVRSNVSE
;
A
#
# COMPACT_ATOMS: atom_id res chain seq x y z
N MET A 1 86.33 22.42 -73.06
CA MET A 1 85.16 22.28 -73.94
C MET A 1 83.98 21.81 -73.08
N ARG A 2 82.92 22.64 -72.97
CA ARG A 2 81.54 22.42 -72.42
C ARG A 2 81.38 22.08 -70.92
N ILE A 3 81.14 23.06 -70.05
CA ILE A 3 79.83 23.58 -69.54
C ILE A 3 79.16 22.54 -68.61
N ARG A 4 78.95 22.77 -67.30
CA ARG A 4 78.07 23.80 -66.72
C ARG A 4 78.41 24.05 -65.24
N LYS A 5 78.39 25.33 -64.84
CA LYS A 5 78.57 25.85 -63.48
C LYS A 5 77.50 25.29 -62.53
N LEU A 6 77.84 25.07 -61.26
CA LEU A 6 77.10 25.70 -60.16
C LEU A 6 78.03 25.85 -58.95
N PHE A 7 78.07 27.07 -58.43
CA PHE A 7 78.99 27.56 -57.41
C PHE A 7 78.49 27.18 -56.01
N LEU A 8 79.45 26.89 -55.14
CA LEU A 8 79.37 26.98 -53.69
C LEU A 8 78.70 28.29 -53.21
N PHE A 9 77.89 28.24 -52.15
CA PHE A 9 78.08 29.03 -50.92
C PHE A 9 77.20 28.50 -49.77
N SER A 10 77.78 28.57 -48.57
CA SER A 10 77.36 28.03 -47.26
C SER A 10 76.02 28.53 -46.71
N ILE A 11 75.24 27.66 -46.03
CA ILE A 11 74.34 27.99 -44.89
C ILE A 11 74.36 26.85 -43.85
N LEU A 12 74.60 27.25 -42.60
CA LEU A 12 74.64 26.53 -41.33
C LEU A 12 73.30 25.80 -41.01
N ILE A 13 73.33 24.50 -40.67
CA ILE A 13 72.21 23.81 -40.01
C ILE A 13 72.72 23.01 -38.81
N ILE A 14 72.25 23.45 -37.64
CA ILE A 14 72.41 22.86 -36.32
C ILE A 14 71.63 21.54 -36.28
N PHE A 15 72.31 20.42 -36.00
CA PHE A 15 71.68 19.13 -35.75
C PHE A 15 71.56 18.92 -34.24
N LEU A 16 70.37 19.20 -33.70
CA LEU A 16 69.94 18.76 -32.38
C LEU A 16 69.49 17.29 -32.51
N ILE A 17 70.27 16.36 -31.97
CA ILE A 17 69.82 14.98 -31.79
C ILE A 17 69.06 14.94 -30.47
N GLY A 18 67.74 14.82 -30.57
CA GLY A 18 66.82 14.69 -29.44
C GLY A 18 67.06 13.40 -28.65
N ILE A 19 66.95 13.53 -27.33
CA ILE A 19 67.05 12.46 -26.36
C ILE A 19 65.72 11.69 -26.41
N ILE A 20 65.76 10.37 -26.62
CA ILE A 20 64.57 9.51 -26.54
C ILE A 20 64.18 9.41 -25.05
N SER A 21 63.13 10.12 -24.66
CA SER A 21 62.46 9.92 -23.37
C SER A 21 61.61 8.64 -23.47
N ALA A 22 61.82 7.69 -22.57
CA ALA A 22 60.90 6.57 -22.39
C ALA A 22 59.54 7.14 -21.97
N GLN A 23 58.53 7.07 -22.84
CA GLN A 23 57.17 7.49 -22.49
C GLN A 23 56.64 6.59 -21.38
N THR A 24 56.36 7.17 -20.22
CA THR A 24 55.63 6.52 -19.14
C THR A 24 54.25 6.12 -19.65
N SER A 25 53.94 4.82 -19.66
CA SER A 25 52.61 4.30 -20.00
C SER A 25 51.66 4.55 -18.82
N TYR A 26 50.51 5.15 -19.12
CA TYR A 26 49.41 5.39 -18.19
C TYR A 26 48.31 4.35 -18.43
N CYS A 27 47.60 3.95 -17.37
CA CYS A 27 46.31 3.30 -17.53
C CYS A 27 45.26 4.38 -17.77
N CYS A 28 44.79 4.49 -19.01
CA CYS A 28 43.65 5.31 -19.36
C CYS A 28 42.37 4.55 -19.03
N GLU A 29 41.51 5.13 -18.20
CA GLU A 29 40.15 4.63 -17.99
C GLU A 29 39.39 4.59 -19.33
N ARG A 30 39.60 5.61 -20.17
CA ARG A 30 39.07 5.68 -21.54
C ARG A 30 40.03 6.42 -22.46
N LEU A 31 40.15 5.96 -23.71
CA LEU A 31 40.87 6.71 -24.75
C LEU A 31 39.97 7.79 -25.38
N GLU A 32 40.59 8.85 -25.89
CA GLU A 32 39.89 9.93 -26.59
C GLU A 32 38.99 9.43 -27.75
N GLY A 33 37.94 10.19 -28.06
CA GLY A 33 37.11 9.95 -29.24
C GLY A 33 36.14 8.76 -29.12
N ASN A 34 35.63 8.47 -27.92
CA ASN A 34 34.87 7.25 -27.60
C ASN A 34 35.67 5.95 -27.80
N GLY A 35 36.99 6.00 -27.59
CA GLY A 35 37.86 4.84 -27.68
C GLY A 35 37.57 3.75 -26.62
N PRO A 36 38.29 2.61 -26.71
CA PRO A 36 38.15 1.50 -25.79
C PRO A 36 38.46 1.89 -24.35
N TRP A 37 37.81 1.20 -23.40
CA TRP A 37 38.03 1.37 -21.97
C TRP A 37 39.28 0.60 -21.52
N CYS A 38 39.91 1.10 -20.45
CA CYS A 38 40.96 0.40 -19.71
C CYS A 38 42.13 -0.06 -20.59
N GLN A 39 42.77 0.90 -21.26
CA GLN A 39 43.95 0.65 -22.10
C GLN A 39 45.19 1.31 -21.51
N ASN A 40 46.31 0.58 -21.58
CA ASN A 40 47.63 1.15 -21.29
C ASN A 40 48.08 1.98 -22.48
N ALA A 41 48.14 3.30 -22.34
CA ALA A 41 48.49 4.23 -23.42
C ALA A 41 49.25 5.46 -22.88
N PRO A 42 49.87 6.30 -23.74
CA PRO A 42 50.41 7.58 -23.32
C PRO A 42 49.32 8.47 -22.71
N GLN A 43 49.68 9.32 -21.74
CA GLN A 43 48.72 10.20 -21.05
C GLN A 43 47.92 11.10 -22.01
N GLU A 44 48.54 11.50 -23.11
CA GLU A 44 47.95 12.35 -24.15
C GLU A 44 46.82 11.66 -24.93
N GLU A 45 46.75 10.33 -24.91
CA GLU A 45 45.68 9.56 -25.55
C GLU A 45 44.52 9.24 -24.59
N CYS A 46 44.70 9.49 -23.29
CA CYS A 46 43.64 9.34 -22.30
C CYS A 46 42.64 10.49 -22.45
N ASP A 47 41.35 10.16 -22.50
CA ASP A 47 40.30 11.18 -22.49
C ASP A 47 40.34 11.95 -21.16
N ALA A 48 40.54 13.27 -21.25
CA ALA A 48 40.71 14.15 -20.10
C ALA A 48 39.48 14.18 -19.17
N SER A 49 38.32 13.70 -19.62
CA SER A 49 37.09 13.59 -18.83
C SER A 49 37.09 12.39 -17.88
N TYR A 50 38.06 11.47 -18.02
CA TYR A 50 38.15 10.21 -17.29
C TYR A 50 39.49 10.09 -16.53
N ARG A 51 39.60 9.08 -15.66
CA ARG A 51 40.78 8.89 -14.81
C ARG A 51 41.93 8.32 -15.63
N ALA A 52 43.14 8.78 -15.31
CA ALA A 52 44.37 8.18 -15.76
C ALA A 52 45.33 8.04 -14.58
N ALA A 53 46.06 6.94 -14.52
CA ALA A 53 47.07 6.71 -13.49
C ALA A 53 48.38 6.25 -14.16
N PRO A 54 49.56 6.69 -13.68
CA PRO A 54 50.85 6.30 -14.23
C PRO A 54 51.27 4.89 -13.80
N THR A 55 50.42 3.90 -14.06
CA THR A 55 50.62 2.47 -13.77
C THR A 55 49.86 1.63 -14.80
N SER A 56 50.07 0.31 -14.82
CA SER A 56 49.31 -0.58 -15.71
C SER A 56 47.85 -0.70 -15.26
N CYS A 57 46.93 -0.94 -16.21
CA CYS A 57 45.50 -1.05 -15.93
C CYS A 57 45.13 -2.23 -15.03
N GLU A 58 45.94 -3.28 -14.99
CA GLU A 58 45.75 -4.41 -14.06
C GLU A 58 46.00 -4.00 -12.61
N ALA A 59 46.77 -2.92 -12.39
CA ALA A 59 47.11 -2.40 -11.06
C ALA A 59 46.18 -1.27 -10.59
N THR A 60 45.19 -0.85 -11.39
CA THR A 60 44.24 0.20 -11.00
C THR A 60 42.92 -0.40 -10.54
N SER A 61 42.27 0.25 -9.57
CA SER A 61 40.96 -0.20 -9.08
C SER A 61 39.86 -0.04 -10.13
N TYR A 62 39.89 1.04 -10.92
CA TYR A 62 38.84 1.35 -11.90
C TYR A 62 38.85 0.45 -13.15
N CYS A 63 39.97 -0.22 -13.44
CA CYS A 63 40.11 -1.18 -14.53
C CYS A 63 40.30 -2.63 -14.09
N LYS A 64 40.12 -2.90 -12.80
CA LYS A 64 40.11 -4.27 -12.28
C LYS A 64 38.95 -5.04 -12.92
N LEU A 65 39.26 -6.23 -13.45
CA LEU A 65 38.27 -7.13 -14.03
C LEU A 65 37.59 -7.94 -12.93
N GLY A 66 36.28 -8.07 -13.03
CA GLY A 66 35.45 -8.81 -12.09
C GLY A 66 34.11 -9.18 -12.72
N THR A 67 33.14 -9.56 -11.90
CA THR A 67 31.80 -9.87 -12.34
C THR A 67 30.89 -8.65 -12.14
N CYS A 68 30.26 -8.20 -13.22
CA CYS A 68 29.24 -7.17 -13.15
C CYS A 68 27.85 -7.76 -12.93
N ILE A 69 27.16 -7.33 -11.88
CA ILE A 69 25.84 -7.85 -11.49
C ILE A 69 24.78 -6.81 -11.83
N ASN A 70 23.90 -7.11 -12.77
CA ASN A 70 22.73 -6.27 -13.04
C ASN A 70 21.55 -6.74 -12.18
N ALA A 71 21.33 -6.09 -11.04
CA ALA A 71 20.25 -6.43 -10.12
C ALA A 71 18.83 -6.22 -10.71
N LYS A 72 18.69 -5.39 -11.76
CA LYS A 72 17.41 -5.13 -12.43
C LYS A 72 17.05 -6.18 -13.48
N GLU A 73 18.06 -6.79 -14.11
CA GLU A 73 17.86 -7.81 -15.14
C GLU A 73 18.15 -9.23 -14.66
N GLY A 74 18.84 -9.36 -13.52
CA GLY A 74 19.31 -10.64 -12.99
C GLY A 74 20.44 -11.26 -13.79
N THR A 75 21.21 -10.47 -14.54
CA THR A 75 22.33 -10.95 -15.36
C THR A 75 23.65 -10.71 -14.66
N CYS A 76 24.60 -11.63 -14.83
CA CYS A 76 25.97 -11.48 -14.36
C CYS A 76 26.94 -11.60 -15.53
N LEU A 77 27.73 -10.57 -15.76
CA LEU A 77 28.70 -10.49 -16.85
C LEU A 77 30.11 -10.68 -16.25
N PRO A 78 30.81 -11.80 -16.51
CA PRO A 78 32.19 -11.97 -16.07
C PRO A 78 33.14 -11.03 -16.84
N ASN A 79 34.37 -10.89 -16.36
CA ASN A 79 35.46 -10.15 -17.02
C ASN A 79 35.09 -8.70 -17.38
N THR A 80 34.28 -8.06 -16.56
CA THR A 80 33.83 -6.67 -16.78
C THR A 80 34.68 -5.73 -15.92
N PRO A 81 35.25 -4.64 -16.48
CA PRO A 81 35.91 -3.60 -15.69
C PRO A 81 34.95 -2.94 -14.69
N GLN A 82 35.46 -2.56 -13.52
CA GLN A 82 34.64 -1.95 -12.46
C GLN A 82 33.81 -0.76 -12.94
N LYS A 83 34.42 0.20 -13.62
CA LYS A 83 33.70 1.40 -14.07
C LYS A 83 32.73 1.17 -15.21
N VAL A 84 33.03 0.26 -16.13
CA VAL A 84 32.07 -0.15 -17.17
C VAL A 84 30.80 -0.75 -16.53
N CYS A 85 30.96 -1.52 -15.45
CA CYS A 85 29.82 -2.07 -14.72
C CYS A 85 28.99 -1.00 -14.02
N GLU A 86 29.66 -0.12 -13.27
CA GLU A 86 29.00 0.93 -12.49
C GLU A 86 28.31 1.97 -13.37
N ASP A 87 28.93 2.39 -14.49
CA ASP A 87 28.32 3.28 -15.48
C ASP A 87 27.10 2.64 -16.17
N GLY A 88 27.14 1.31 -16.37
CA GLY A 88 26.00 0.53 -16.85
C GLY A 88 24.88 0.35 -15.82
N GLY A 89 25.03 0.93 -14.61
CA GLY A 89 24.07 0.80 -13.50
C GLY A 89 24.09 -0.58 -12.83
N GLY A 90 25.15 -1.37 -13.03
CA GLY A 90 25.40 -2.64 -12.37
C GLY A 90 26.21 -2.50 -11.08
N ILE A 91 26.20 -3.56 -10.27
CA ILE A 91 27.00 -3.67 -9.05
C ILE A 91 28.21 -4.55 -9.37
N TRP A 92 29.42 -4.00 -9.24
CA TRP A 92 30.64 -4.74 -9.54
C TRP A 92 31.14 -5.56 -8.34
N ASN A 93 31.65 -6.76 -8.60
CA ASN A 93 32.23 -7.64 -7.60
C ASN A 93 33.53 -8.29 -8.13
N GLU A 94 34.55 -8.43 -7.28
CA GLU A 94 35.84 -9.00 -7.69
C GLU A 94 35.83 -10.52 -7.86
N GLY A 95 34.84 -11.21 -7.29
CA GLY A 95 34.70 -12.67 -7.39
C GLY A 95 34.25 -13.15 -8.76
N THR A 96 34.46 -14.45 -9.01
CA THR A 96 33.95 -15.12 -10.21
C THR A 96 32.45 -15.39 -10.12
N VAL A 97 31.80 -15.61 -11.26
CA VAL A 97 30.34 -15.89 -11.35
C VAL A 97 29.91 -17.04 -10.44
N SER A 98 30.74 -18.07 -10.28
CA SER A 98 30.49 -19.23 -9.42
C SER A 98 30.55 -18.93 -7.91
N GLU A 99 31.31 -17.91 -7.51
CA GLU A 99 31.52 -17.55 -6.10
C GLU A 99 30.45 -16.59 -5.60
N ILE A 100 29.79 -15.87 -6.51
CA ILE A 100 28.80 -14.85 -6.18
C ILE A 100 27.42 -15.49 -6.03
N PRO A 101 26.79 -15.46 -4.84
CA PRO A 101 25.49 -16.10 -4.60
C PRO A 101 24.37 -15.62 -5.54
N GLN A 102 24.38 -14.34 -5.91
CA GLN A 102 23.38 -13.71 -6.79
C GLN A 102 23.49 -14.19 -8.25
N CYS A 103 24.64 -14.74 -8.63
CA CYS A 103 24.92 -15.22 -9.97
C CYS A 103 24.74 -16.74 -10.12
N LYS A 104 24.39 -17.44 -9.02
CA LYS A 104 24.09 -18.87 -9.08
C LYS A 104 22.88 -19.11 -9.97
N LEU A 105 23.05 -20.05 -10.91
CA LEU A 105 21.99 -20.51 -11.80
C LEU A 105 21.18 -21.61 -11.14
N GLY A 106 19.93 -21.71 -11.56
CA GLY A 106 18.95 -22.67 -11.08
C GLY A 106 17.81 -22.74 -12.09
N CYS A 107 16.90 -23.68 -11.90
CA CYS A 107 15.82 -23.88 -12.85
C CYS A 107 14.62 -22.99 -12.53
N CYS A 108 14.25 -22.12 -13.46
CA CYS A 108 13.04 -21.31 -13.39
C CYS A 108 11.92 -21.98 -14.20
N LEU A 109 10.84 -22.41 -13.56
CA LEU A 109 9.66 -22.95 -14.21
C LEU A 109 8.67 -21.81 -14.49
N ILE A 110 8.32 -21.61 -15.75
CA ILE A 110 7.48 -20.51 -16.23
C ILE A 110 6.34 -21.13 -17.04
N GLY A 111 5.22 -21.41 -16.37
CA GLY A 111 4.11 -22.15 -16.98
C GLY A 111 4.56 -23.55 -17.40
N GLU A 112 4.54 -23.83 -18.70
CA GLU A 112 4.96 -25.10 -19.30
C GLU A 112 6.42 -25.07 -19.83
N GLN A 113 7.13 -23.97 -19.63
CA GLN A 113 8.51 -23.79 -20.06
C GLN A 113 9.44 -23.78 -18.85
N ALA A 114 10.72 -24.05 -19.10
CA ALA A 114 11.78 -23.91 -18.11
C ALA A 114 12.94 -23.11 -18.68
N ALA A 115 13.56 -22.29 -17.83
CA ALA A 115 14.75 -21.52 -18.16
C ALA A 115 15.81 -21.68 -17.06
N PHE A 116 17.05 -22.00 -17.43
CA PHE A 116 18.15 -22.14 -16.48
C PHE A 116 18.83 -20.80 -16.27
N VAL A 117 18.37 -20.05 -15.27
CA VAL A 117 18.71 -18.63 -15.06
C VAL A 117 18.98 -18.31 -13.59
N THR A 118 19.36 -17.08 -13.27
CA THR A 118 19.46 -16.63 -11.86
C THR A 118 18.08 -16.45 -11.24
N GLN A 119 18.01 -16.44 -9.91
CA GLN A 119 16.75 -16.21 -9.19
C GLN A 119 16.12 -14.85 -9.54
N THR A 120 16.93 -13.80 -9.65
CA THR A 120 16.46 -12.45 -10.01
C THR A 120 15.90 -12.42 -11.43
N ARG A 121 16.55 -13.11 -12.37
CA ARG A 121 16.03 -13.25 -13.73
C ARG A 121 14.71 -14.03 -13.76
N CYS A 122 14.61 -15.09 -12.96
CA CYS A 122 13.37 -15.86 -12.83
C CYS A 122 12.21 -14.99 -12.33
N LYS A 123 12.42 -14.22 -11.25
CA LYS A 123 11.42 -13.26 -10.74
C LYS A 123 10.95 -12.29 -11.81
N LYS A 124 11.87 -11.78 -12.64
CA LYS A 124 11.54 -10.88 -13.73
C LYS A 124 10.72 -11.56 -14.82
N LEU A 125 11.12 -12.75 -15.25
CA LEU A 125 10.39 -13.51 -16.26
C LEU A 125 8.97 -13.84 -15.77
N SER A 126 8.82 -14.39 -14.56
CA SER A 126 7.51 -14.66 -13.97
C SER A 126 6.64 -13.41 -13.86
N SER A 127 7.21 -12.27 -13.45
CA SER A 127 6.49 -10.99 -13.37
C SER A 127 6.01 -10.47 -14.72
N VAL A 128 6.77 -10.68 -15.81
CA VAL A 128 6.36 -10.26 -17.16
C VAL A 128 5.13 -11.05 -17.63
N TYR A 129 5.02 -12.32 -17.24
CA TYR A 129 3.91 -13.19 -17.64
C TYR A 129 2.78 -13.27 -16.60
N GLY A 130 2.87 -12.53 -15.48
CA GLY A 130 1.87 -12.57 -14.41
C GLY A 130 1.78 -13.93 -13.69
N LEU A 131 2.88 -14.68 -13.66
CA LEU A 131 2.93 -16.02 -13.06
C LEU A 131 3.65 -15.99 -11.70
N GLU A 132 3.34 -16.96 -10.84
CA GLU A 132 4.11 -17.19 -9.61
C GLU A 132 5.56 -17.59 -9.93
N VAL A 133 6.49 -17.17 -9.06
CA VAL A 133 7.91 -17.46 -9.22
C VAL A 133 8.21 -18.87 -8.72
N ASN A 134 8.54 -19.79 -9.63
CA ASN A 134 8.94 -21.16 -9.29
C ASN A 134 10.41 -21.38 -9.65
N TYR A 135 11.29 -21.24 -8.65
CA TYR A 135 12.75 -21.34 -8.81
C TYR A 135 13.34 -22.51 -8.01
N ARG A 136 13.96 -23.45 -8.70
CA ARG A 136 14.50 -24.72 -8.17
C ARG A 136 16.03 -24.71 -8.18
N THR A 137 16.63 -24.79 -7.00
CA THR A 137 18.09 -24.81 -6.81
C THR A 137 18.69 -26.23 -6.76
N ASP A 138 17.84 -27.25 -6.65
CA ASP A 138 18.23 -28.66 -6.68
C ASP A 138 18.56 -29.15 -8.10
N ILE A 139 18.15 -28.41 -9.13
CA ILE A 139 18.49 -28.67 -10.52
C ILE A 139 19.71 -27.83 -10.91
N GLN A 140 20.82 -28.48 -11.24
CA GLN A 140 22.11 -27.82 -11.53
C GLN A 140 22.51 -27.86 -13.01
N SER A 141 21.63 -28.35 -13.89
CA SER A 141 21.88 -28.47 -15.33
C SER A 141 20.73 -27.89 -16.12
N GLU A 142 21.07 -27.17 -17.21
CA GLU A 142 20.10 -26.66 -18.17
C GLU A 142 19.28 -27.77 -18.81
N THR A 143 19.90 -28.90 -19.16
CA THR A 143 19.18 -30.06 -19.73
C THR A 143 18.18 -30.64 -18.74
N GLN A 144 18.57 -30.81 -17.48
CA GLN A 144 17.67 -31.29 -16.43
C GLN A 144 16.55 -30.27 -16.14
N CYS A 145 16.84 -28.97 -16.26
CA CYS A 145 15.86 -27.91 -16.11
C CYS A 145 14.79 -27.96 -17.20
N ILE A 146 15.20 -28.05 -18.47
CA ILE A 146 14.28 -28.19 -19.59
C ILE A 146 13.43 -29.46 -19.45
N LEU A 147 14.04 -30.59 -19.09
CA LEU A 147 13.33 -31.85 -18.85
C LEU A 147 12.36 -31.77 -17.66
N SER A 148 12.64 -30.96 -16.65
CA SER A 148 11.75 -30.81 -15.50
C SER A 148 10.41 -30.15 -15.84
N ALA A 149 10.40 -29.15 -16.74
CA ALA A 149 9.14 -28.61 -17.27
C ALA A 149 8.35 -29.68 -18.05
N THR A 150 9.03 -30.51 -18.85
CA THR A 150 8.34 -31.59 -19.60
C THR A 150 7.77 -32.67 -18.69
N ALA A 151 8.29 -32.86 -17.48
CA ALA A 151 7.85 -33.88 -16.54
C ALA A 151 6.55 -33.48 -15.81
N ASP A 152 6.32 -32.18 -15.60
CA ASP A 152 5.14 -31.65 -14.91
C ASP A 152 3.96 -31.31 -15.85
N VAL A 153 4.15 -31.49 -17.17
CA VAL A 153 3.10 -31.40 -18.19
C VAL A 153 1.90 -32.27 -17.82
N LYS A 154 0.70 -31.70 -17.87
CA LYS A 154 -0.56 -32.39 -17.59
C LYS A 154 -1.13 -33.08 -18.83
N GLY A 155 -1.82 -34.20 -18.60
CA GLY A 155 -2.45 -34.96 -19.66
C GLY A 155 -3.22 -36.16 -19.12
N ALA A 156 -3.81 -36.90 -20.04
CA ALA A 156 -4.51 -38.13 -19.77
C ALA A 156 -3.49 -39.28 -19.61
N CYS A 157 -3.48 -39.91 -18.44
CA CYS A 157 -2.73 -41.14 -18.21
C CYS A 157 -3.68 -42.33 -18.31
N VAL A 158 -3.56 -43.10 -19.38
CA VAL A 158 -4.41 -44.23 -19.74
C VAL A 158 -3.76 -45.53 -19.28
N PHE A 159 -4.50 -46.41 -18.62
CA PHE A 159 -3.99 -47.68 -18.09
C PHE A 159 -5.11 -48.72 -18.01
N GLU A 160 -4.77 -50.01 -18.01
CA GLU A 160 -5.78 -51.05 -17.74
C GLU A 160 -5.99 -51.25 -16.25
N ARG A 161 -7.27 -51.40 -15.87
CA ARG A 161 -7.69 -51.80 -14.55
C ARG A 161 -8.82 -52.81 -14.71
N GLU A 162 -8.67 -54.00 -14.13
CA GLU A 162 -9.72 -55.03 -14.11
C GLU A 162 -10.26 -55.37 -15.52
N PHE A 163 -9.35 -55.44 -16.52
CA PHE A 163 -9.64 -55.68 -17.94
C PHE A 163 -10.40 -54.54 -18.67
N GLU A 164 -10.54 -53.37 -18.05
CA GLU A 164 -11.09 -52.17 -18.68
C GLU A 164 -10.02 -51.08 -18.83
N ARG A 165 -10.06 -50.34 -19.95
CA ARG A 165 -9.14 -49.22 -20.19
C ARG A 165 -9.64 -48.00 -19.42
N SER A 166 -8.91 -47.60 -18.38
CA SER A 166 -9.23 -46.49 -17.49
C SER A 166 -8.29 -45.31 -17.70
N CYS A 167 -8.58 -44.17 -17.08
CA CYS A 167 -7.78 -42.96 -17.21
C CYS A 167 -7.74 -42.13 -15.92
N LYS A 168 -6.59 -41.48 -15.69
CA LYS A 168 -6.42 -40.47 -14.65
C LYS A 168 -5.76 -39.21 -15.22
N MET A 169 -6.34 -38.06 -14.92
CA MET A 169 -5.66 -36.78 -15.18
C MET A 169 -4.50 -36.61 -14.21
N THR A 170 -3.29 -36.49 -14.73
CA THR A 170 -2.06 -36.38 -13.92
C THR A 170 -0.92 -35.78 -14.74
N THR A 171 0.28 -35.68 -14.16
CA THR A 171 1.47 -35.22 -14.88
C THR A 171 2.17 -36.37 -15.60
N ARG A 172 2.96 -36.06 -16.63
CA ARG A 172 3.80 -37.04 -17.33
C ARG A 172 4.65 -37.85 -16.36
N LYS A 173 5.30 -37.19 -15.40
CA LYS A 173 6.12 -37.81 -14.36
C LYS A 173 5.34 -38.84 -13.54
N GLU A 174 4.14 -38.49 -13.10
CA GLU A 174 3.33 -39.35 -12.26
C GLU A 174 2.74 -40.52 -13.06
N CYS A 175 2.38 -40.30 -14.32
CA CYS A 175 1.96 -41.38 -15.21
C CYS A 175 3.10 -42.39 -15.46
N GLN A 176 4.33 -41.91 -15.68
CA GLN A 176 5.50 -42.76 -15.88
C GLN A 176 5.86 -43.59 -14.64
N LYS A 177 5.65 -43.09 -13.42
CA LYS A 177 5.82 -43.91 -12.21
C LYS A 177 4.87 -45.12 -12.20
N ARG A 178 3.68 -45.01 -12.79
CA ARG A 178 2.74 -46.13 -12.91
C ARG A 178 3.24 -47.19 -13.89
N LYS A 179 4.06 -46.82 -14.87
CA LYS A 179 4.81 -47.80 -15.69
C LYS A 179 5.88 -48.56 -14.89
N ALA A 180 6.44 -47.97 -13.85
CA ALA A 180 7.55 -48.54 -13.08
C ALA A 180 7.13 -49.54 -11.98
N ILE A 181 5.82 -49.72 -11.75
CA ILE A 181 5.30 -50.73 -10.82
C ILE A 181 5.07 -52.04 -11.60
N THR A 182 6.16 -52.66 -12.05
CA THR A 182 6.29 -54.09 -12.38
C THR A 182 7.72 -54.53 -12.05
N PRO A 183 7.94 -55.79 -11.65
CA PRO A 183 9.06 -56.19 -10.81
C PRO A 183 10.38 -56.26 -11.59
N SER A 184 11.18 -55.20 -11.53
CA SER A 184 12.64 -55.35 -11.59
C SER A 184 13.17 -55.66 -10.20
N ALA A 185 12.79 -56.83 -9.68
CA ALA A 185 13.65 -57.54 -8.75
C ALA A 185 14.30 -58.64 -9.57
N THR A 186 15.50 -58.36 -10.05
CA THR A 186 16.45 -59.39 -10.42
C THR A 186 16.49 -60.45 -9.33
N SER A 187 16.54 -61.69 -9.79
CA SER A 187 16.45 -62.93 -9.03
C SER A 187 17.60 -63.15 -8.04
N GLN A 188 17.66 -62.39 -6.95
CA GLN A 188 18.49 -62.73 -5.79
C GLN A 188 17.89 -62.45 -4.40
N ASP A 189 16.71 -61.84 -4.28
CA ASP A 189 16.04 -61.69 -2.98
C ASP A 189 14.64 -62.32 -2.97
N GLN A 190 14.59 -63.65 -3.14
CA GLN A 190 13.43 -64.45 -2.69
C GLN A 190 13.50 -64.71 -1.17
N GLY A 191 13.60 -63.63 -0.40
CA GLY A 191 13.79 -63.71 1.05
C GLY A 191 12.91 -62.82 1.89
N ILE A 192 12.06 -61.93 1.34
CA ILE A 192 11.26 -61.02 2.17
C ILE A 192 9.92 -60.66 1.49
N LEU A 193 9.11 -61.67 1.16
CA LEU A 193 7.68 -61.41 0.89
C LEU A 193 6.80 -62.58 1.33
N GLN A 194 7.02 -63.06 2.54
CA GLN A 194 6.15 -64.02 3.21
C GLN A 194 5.80 -63.54 4.62
N GLY A 195 5.41 -62.27 4.75
CA GLY A 195 5.14 -61.66 6.05
C GLY A 195 4.01 -60.64 6.14
N ILE A 196 3.38 -60.20 5.03
CA ILE A 196 2.40 -59.09 5.11
C ILE A 196 1.00 -59.43 4.61
N LEU A 197 0.77 -60.51 3.85
CA LEU A 197 -0.59 -60.91 3.48
C LEU A 197 -0.79 -62.40 3.77
N GLY A 198 -1.44 -62.68 4.91
CA GLY A 198 -1.94 -64.00 5.24
C GLY A 198 -3.19 -64.33 4.43
N GLY A 199 -3.30 -65.60 4.01
CA GLY A 199 -4.54 -66.20 3.52
C GLY A 199 -4.53 -66.52 2.04
N GLY A 200 -4.56 -67.82 1.72
CA GLY A 200 -4.51 -68.34 0.35
C GLY A 200 -5.79 -68.12 -0.46
N GLY A 201 -5.59 -68.02 -1.78
CA GLY A 201 -6.60 -67.92 -2.82
C GLY A 201 -5.89 -67.79 -4.17
N GLU A 202 -6.44 -68.38 -5.22
CA GLU A 202 -5.83 -68.69 -6.52
C GLU A 202 -4.95 -67.61 -7.16
N GLN A 203 -3.86 -68.07 -7.78
CA GLN A 203 -3.04 -67.30 -8.72
C GLN A 203 -3.90 -66.82 -9.89
N GLN A 204 -4.27 -65.54 -9.88
CA GLN A 204 -4.76 -64.86 -11.06
C GLN A 204 -3.67 -63.94 -11.60
N SER A 205 -3.15 -64.33 -12.77
CA SER A 205 -2.19 -63.59 -13.58
C SER A 205 -2.72 -62.20 -13.93
N ILE A 206 -2.19 -61.15 -13.29
CA ILE A 206 -2.41 -59.77 -13.71
C ILE A 206 -1.43 -59.48 -14.86
N THR A 207 -1.93 -59.52 -16.09
CA THR A 207 -1.29 -58.88 -17.23
C THR A 207 -1.45 -57.37 -17.06
N SER A 208 -0.45 -56.67 -16.54
CA SER A 208 -0.46 -55.21 -16.44
C SER A 208 -0.02 -54.60 -17.77
N SER A 209 -0.94 -53.94 -18.49
CA SER A 209 -0.57 -53.11 -19.63
C SER A 209 0.15 -51.83 -19.15
N GLU A 210 1.11 -51.37 -19.95
CA GLU A 210 1.88 -50.16 -19.65
C GLU A 210 0.97 -48.91 -19.66
N ALA A 211 1.11 -48.03 -18.66
CA ALA A 211 0.35 -46.78 -18.61
C ALA A 211 0.80 -45.79 -19.70
N GLU A 212 -0.08 -45.37 -20.60
CA GLU A 212 0.22 -44.47 -21.72
C GLU A 212 -0.14 -43.02 -21.36
N PHE A 213 0.79 -42.08 -21.58
CA PHE A 213 0.55 -40.66 -21.31
C PHE A 213 0.26 -39.88 -22.60
N HIS A 214 -0.87 -39.16 -22.62
CA HIS A 214 -1.29 -38.32 -23.72
C HIS A 214 -1.32 -36.85 -23.28
N GLU A 215 -0.28 -36.10 -23.67
CA GLU A 215 -0.12 -34.68 -23.37
C GLU A 215 -1.26 -33.85 -23.98
N GLY A 216 -1.84 -32.94 -23.18
CA GLY A 216 -2.88 -32.03 -23.66
C GLY A 216 -4.24 -32.68 -23.90
N TYR A 217 -4.39 -34.00 -23.70
CA TYR A 217 -5.67 -34.69 -23.76
C TYR A 217 -6.35 -34.74 -22.39
N LEU A 218 -7.68 -34.70 -22.41
CA LEU A 218 -8.54 -35.03 -21.27
C LEU A 218 -8.85 -36.53 -21.27
N CYS A 219 -9.10 -37.09 -20.09
CA CYS A 219 -9.53 -38.49 -19.96
C CYS A 219 -10.85 -38.80 -20.65
N SER A 220 -11.71 -37.78 -20.85
CA SER A 220 -12.96 -37.85 -21.59
C SER A 220 -12.80 -37.92 -23.11
N ALA A 221 -11.57 -37.89 -23.64
CA ALA A 221 -11.32 -37.95 -25.07
C ALA A 221 -11.70 -39.32 -25.65
N GLU A 222 -12.66 -39.35 -26.57
CA GLU A 222 -13.15 -40.59 -27.21
C GLU A 222 -12.02 -41.36 -27.92
N SER A 223 -11.07 -40.65 -28.53
CA SER A 223 -9.90 -41.24 -29.21
C SER A 223 -9.01 -42.10 -28.30
N LEU A 224 -9.08 -41.91 -26.97
CA LEU A 224 -8.32 -42.71 -26.00
C LEU A 224 -9.02 -44.04 -25.69
N ASN A 225 -10.29 -44.20 -26.09
CA ASN A 225 -11.09 -45.42 -25.89
C ASN A 225 -11.05 -45.91 -24.43
N THR A 226 -11.25 -44.98 -23.48
CA THR A 226 -11.31 -45.28 -22.05
C THR A 226 -12.75 -45.29 -21.57
N ILE A 227 -13.01 -45.85 -20.39
CA ILE A 227 -14.34 -45.83 -19.77
C ILE A 227 -14.79 -44.42 -19.31
N CYS A 228 -13.88 -43.44 -19.31
CA CYS A 228 -14.16 -42.09 -18.87
C CYS A 228 -14.83 -41.29 -20.01
N GLY A 229 -16.12 -41.02 -19.86
CA GLY A 229 -16.88 -40.12 -20.71
C GLY A 229 -17.11 -38.72 -20.10
N PRO A 230 -17.62 -37.76 -20.88
CA PRO A 230 -17.92 -36.39 -20.44
C PRO A 230 -19.09 -36.33 -19.44
N ARG A 231 -19.34 -35.16 -18.84
CA ARG A 231 -20.52 -34.86 -17.99
C ARG A 231 -20.61 -35.69 -16.70
N GLY A 232 -19.50 -35.82 -15.96
CA GLY A 232 -19.49 -36.39 -14.61
C GLY A 232 -19.81 -35.40 -13.49
N GLY A 233 -20.08 -34.13 -13.83
CA GLY A 233 -20.53 -33.09 -12.90
C GLY A 233 -19.66 -31.84 -12.95
N THR A 234 -19.74 -31.02 -11.89
CA THR A 234 -18.88 -29.84 -11.70
C THR A 234 -18.34 -29.79 -10.26
N THR A 235 -17.21 -29.11 -10.05
CA THR A 235 -16.62 -28.95 -8.72
C THR A 235 -15.80 -27.66 -8.59
N CYS A 236 -15.55 -27.24 -7.35
CA CYS A 236 -14.47 -26.32 -7.00
C CYS A 236 -13.17 -27.09 -6.73
N VAL A 237 -12.04 -26.43 -6.92
CA VAL A 237 -10.70 -26.97 -6.63
C VAL A 237 -10.00 -26.05 -5.65
N ASP A 238 -9.41 -26.61 -4.60
CA ASP A 238 -8.68 -25.82 -3.62
C ASP A 238 -7.53 -25.04 -4.28
N GLY A 239 -7.41 -23.76 -3.94
CA GLY A 239 -6.43 -22.84 -4.52
C GLY A 239 -6.75 -22.39 -5.95
N ARG A 240 -7.97 -22.63 -6.44
CA ARG A 240 -8.47 -22.14 -7.72
C ARG A 240 -9.84 -21.50 -7.54
N ASP A 241 -10.11 -20.48 -8.36
CA ASP A 241 -11.36 -19.75 -8.30
C ASP A 241 -12.41 -20.27 -9.27
N GLU A 242 -12.01 -20.92 -10.36
CA GLU A 242 -12.93 -21.37 -11.39
C GLU A 242 -13.74 -22.61 -10.96
N VAL A 243 -14.92 -22.76 -11.58
CA VAL A 243 -15.69 -24.00 -11.54
C VAL A 243 -15.17 -24.91 -12.65
N TYR A 244 -14.84 -26.16 -12.33
CA TYR A 244 -14.35 -27.13 -13.30
C TYR A 244 -15.42 -28.19 -13.60
N PHE A 245 -15.50 -28.63 -14.84
CA PHE A 245 -16.18 -29.86 -15.19
C PHE A 245 -15.45 -31.08 -14.60
N LEU A 246 -16.22 -32.15 -14.36
CA LEU A 246 -15.72 -33.48 -14.10
C LEU A 246 -16.06 -34.42 -15.24
N ASP A 247 -15.17 -35.35 -15.57
CA ASP A 247 -15.52 -36.53 -16.34
C ASP A 247 -16.25 -37.56 -15.46
N THR A 248 -16.84 -38.59 -16.07
CA THR A 248 -17.58 -39.67 -15.36
C THR A 248 -16.70 -40.53 -14.44
N CYS A 249 -15.38 -40.44 -14.56
CA CYS A 249 -14.39 -41.05 -13.67
C CYS A 249 -13.98 -40.13 -12.50
N GLY A 250 -14.53 -38.91 -12.43
CA GLY A 250 -14.20 -37.91 -11.43
C GLY A 250 -12.87 -37.19 -11.66
N ASN A 251 -12.31 -37.21 -12.87
CA ASN A 251 -11.16 -36.38 -13.21
C ASN A 251 -11.60 -34.95 -13.56
N LEU A 252 -10.77 -33.98 -13.18
CA LEU A 252 -10.94 -32.59 -13.60
C LEU A 252 -10.82 -32.47 -15.12
N ALA A 253 -11.82 -31.84 -15.74
CA ALA A 253 -11.82 -31.44 -17.13
C ALA A 253 -11.63 -29.91 -17.23
N ASN A 254 -12.10 -29.31 -18.32
CA ASN A 254 -12.00 -27.86 -18.53
C ASN A 254 -12.93 -27.07 -17.61
N VAL A 255 -12.73 -25.75 -17.56
CA VAL A 255 -13.61 -24.82 -16.84
C VAL A 255 -15.06 -24.98 -17.34
N TYR A 256 -16.01 -24.90 -16.42
CA TYR A 256 -17.43 -25.02 -16.72
C TYR A 256 -17.88 -23.93 -17.70
N ASP A 257 -18.37 -24.36 -18.86
CA ASP A 257 -19.03 -23.53 -19.86
C ASP A 257 -20.22 -24.34 -20.38
N PHE A 258 -21.43 -23.92 -20.04
CA PHE A 258 -22.64 -24.61 -20.44
C PHE A 258 -22.78 -24.72 -21.97
N GLY A 259 -22.30 -23.72 -22.71
CA GLY A 259 -22.32 -23.77 -24.18
C GLY A 259 -21.38 -24.83 -24.78
N LYS A 260 -20.48 -25.38 -23.97
CA LYS A 260 -19.50 -26.41 -24.35
C LYS A 260 -19.83 -27.80 -23.81
N ILE A 261 -20.97 -27.96 -23.14
CA ILE A 261 -21.36 -29.24 -22.54
C ILE A 261 -21.48 -30.39 -23.57
N ASP A 262 -21.75 -30.05 -24.83
CA ASP A 262 -21.88 -30.99 -25.96
C ASP A 262 -20.74 -30.86 -26.99
N ASP A 263 -19.71 -30.07 -26.71
CA ASP A 263 -18.59 -29.82 -27.64
C ASP A 263 -17.53 -30.91 -27.52
N ALA A 264 -17.46 -31.81 -28.51
CA ALA A 264 -16.52 -32.92 -28.53
C ALA A 264 -15.05 -32.49 -28.43
N THR A 265 -14.69 -31.34 -29.01
CA THR A 265 -13.30 -30.84 -28.97
C THR A 265 -12.97 -30.35 -27.57
N TYR A 266 -13.90 -29.67 -26.91
CA TYR A 266 -13.78 -29.18 -25.54
C TYR A 266 -13.65 -30.31 -24.51
N TRP A 267 -14.23 -31.48 -24.78
CA TRP A 267 -14.06 -32.67 -23.94
C TRP A 267 -12.88 -33.56 -24.35
N THR A 268 -12.20 -33.25 -25.46
CA THR A 268 -11.02 -34.00 -25.93
C THR A 268 -9.71 -33.39 -25.43
N TYR A 269 -9.58 -32.06 -25.48
CA TYR A 269 -8.33 -31.37 -25.17
C TYR A 269 -8.42 -30.47 -23.95
N ILE A 270 -7.33 -30.36 -23.22
CA ILE A 270 -7.16 -29.37 -22.16
C ILE A 270 -7.19 -27.97 -22.79
N ALA A 271 -7.87 -27.02 -22.15
CA ALA A 271 -7.87 -25.63 -22.57
C ALA A 271 -6.43 -25.09 -22.75
N GLY A 272 -6.20 -24.35 -23.83
CA GLY A 272 -4.89 -23.91 -24.30
C GLY A 272 -4.24 -24.84 -25.33
N THR A 273 -4.74 -26.08 -25.45
CA THR A 273 -4.25 -27.06 -26.45
C THR A 273 -5.19 -27.14 -27.65
N ASN A 274 -4.64 -27.32 -28.86
CA ASN A 274 -5.41 -27.54 -30.10
C ASN A 274 -6.53 -26.50 -30.35
N GLY A 275 -6.30 -25.25 -29.94
CA GLY A 275 -7.25 -24.15 -30.13
C GLY A 275 -8.46 -24.15 -29.18
N VAL A 276 -8.50 -25.04 -28.19
CA VAL A 276 -9.52 -25.01 -27.14
C VAL A 276 -9.27 -23.82 -26.23
N VAL A 277 -10.29 -22.98 -26.06
CA VAL A 277 -10.23 -21.77 -25.24
C VAL A 277 -11.45 -21.69 -24.34
N VAL A 278 -11.23 -21.19 -23.12
CA VAL A 278 -12.32 -20.88 -22.17
C VAL A 278 -12.73 -19.43 -22.39
N ASN A 279 -13.82 -19.22 -23.10
CA ASN A 279 -14.30 -17.89 -23.47
C ASN A 279 -15.70 -17.58 -22.94
N CYS A 280 -16.14 -18.27 -21.88
CA CYS A 280 -17.48 -18.03 -21.35
C CYS A 280 -17.54 -16.69 -20.60
N GLY A 281 -18.59 -15.93 -20.92
CA GLY A 281 -18.95 -14.68 -20.24
C GLY A 281 -17.96 -13.52 -20.39
N SER A 282 -18.11 -12.50 -19.54
CA SER A 282 -17.25 -11.32 -19.50
C SER A 282 -17.14 -10.76 -18.08
N GLY A 283 -15.95 -10.31 -17.70
CA GLY A 283 -15.67 -9.85 -16.34
C GLY A 283 -15.56 -11.00 -15.33
N ASN A 284 -16.18 -10.86 -14.16
CA ASN A 284 -16.08 -11.81 -13.05
C ASN A 284 -17.10 -12.96 -13.10
N ASN A 285 -18.04 -12.96 -14.05
CA ASN A 285 -19.08 -13.99 -14.18
C ASN A 285 -19.87 -14.26 -12.89
N ALA A 286 -19.97 -13.26 -12.01
CA ALA A 286 -20.59 -13.41 -10.71
C ALA A 286 -22.08 -13.81 -10.83
N ASN A 287 -22.42 -14.89 -10.14
CA ASN A 287 -23.70 -15.61 -10.18
C ASN A 287 -24.13 -16.10 -11.57
N SER A 288 -23.22 -16.23 -12.53
CA SER A 288 -23.55 -16.78 -13.84
C SER A 288 -23.99 -18.25 -13.73
N PRO A 289 -25.15 -18.63 -14.27
CA PRO A 289 -25.60 -20.02 -14.25
C PRO A 289 -24.92 -20.87 -15.33
N THR A 290 -24.25 -20.24 -16.31
CA THR A 290 -23.71 -20.91 -17.51
C THR A 290 -22.19 -20.85 -17.63
N CYS A 291 -21.51 -20.07 -16.78
CA CYS A 291 -20.07 -19.87 -16.89
C CYS A 291 -19.38 -19.99 -15.54
N GLY A 292 -18.33 -20.81 -15.52
CA GLY A 292 -17.48 -21.11 -14.38
C GLY A 292 -16.13 -20.39 -14.39
N ASN A 293 -15.90 -19.49 -15.34
CA ASN A 293 -14.66 -18.72 -15.43
C ASN A 293 -14.66 -17.57 -14.42
N CYS A 294 -14.32 -17.88 -13.17
CA CYS A 294 -14.40 -16.93 -12.07
C CYS A 294 -13.13 -16.08 -11.98
N ASP A 295 -13.27 -14.88 -11.44
CA ASP A 295 -12.15 -13.98 -11.13
C ASP A 295 -12.31 -13.46 -9.70
N TYR A 296 -11.39 -13.87 -8.82
CA TYR A 296 -11.39 -13.48 -7.41
C TYR A 296 -11.16 -11.99 -7.21
N TYR A 297 -10.18 -11.43 -7.93
CA TYR A 297 -9.84 -10.02 -7.84
C TYR A 297 -10.98 -9.12 -8.31
N LEU A 298 -11.74 -9.58 -9.29
CA LEU A 298 -12.95 -8.90 -9.74
C LEU A 298 -14.20 -9.27 -8.92
N GLY A 299 -14.06 -10.08 -7.86
CA GLY A 299 -15.11 -10.30 -6.86
C GLY A 299 -16.00 -11.53 -7.08
N SER A 300 -15.43 -12.63 -7.56
CA SER A 300 -16.15 -13.89 -7.71
C SER A 300 -15.27 -15.12 -7.43
N THR A 301 -15.83 -16.19 -6.88
CA THR A 301 -15.09 -17.45 -6.71
C THR A 301 -16.04 -18.64 -6.72
N CYS A 302 -15.53 -19.83 -7.01
CA CYS A 302 -16.32 -21.05 -7.05
C CYS A 302 -16.98 -21.32 -5.70
N ARG A 303 -18.32 -21.37 -5.67
CA ARG A 303 -19.11 -21.88 -4.54
C ARG A 303 -20.36 -22.58 -5.05
N LYS A 304 -21.05 -23.27 -4.14
CA LYS A 304 -22.35 -23.86 -4.44
C LYS A 304 -23.38 -22.79 -4.80
N GLY A 305 -24.19 -23.05 -5.82
CA GLY A 305 -25.25 -22.15 -6.29
C GLY A 305 -26.06 -22.75 -7.44
N ASN A 306 -26.93 -21.93 -8.03
CA ASN A 306 -27.87 -22.37 -9.06
C ASN A 306 -27.24 -22.27 -10.45
N ALA A 307 -26.62 -23.36 -10.91
CA ALA A 307 -26.12 -23.48 -12.28
C ALA A 307 -27.19 -24.10 -13.21
N GLN A 308 -26.99 -23.98 -14.52
CA GLN A 308 -27.77 -24.74 -15.52
C GLN A 308 -27.41 -26.23 -15.52
N TYR A 309 -26.21 -26.56 -15.07
CA TYR A 309 -25.75 -27.93 -14.92
C TYR A 309 -25.05 -28.07 -13.56
N GLU A 310 -25.55 -28.99 -12.74
CA GLU A 310 -25.11 -29.20 -11.35
C GLU A 310 -25.28 -27.96 -10.45
N ASN A 311 -24.39 -27.78 -9.47
CA ASN A 311 -24.63 -26.93 -8.31
C ASN A 311 -23.46 -25.98 -7.99
N PHE A 312 -22.56 -25.68 -8.93
CA PHE A 312 -21.42 -24.78 -8.69
C PHE A 312 -21.40 -23.62 -9.68
N ILE A 313 -21.15 -22.42 -9.16
CA ILE A 313 -21.09 -21.17 -9.93
C ILE A 313 -19.97 -20.28 -9.40
N CYS A 314 -19.58 -19.28 -10.20
CA CYS A 314 -18.80 -18.14 -9.71
C CYS A 314 -19.68 -17.29 -8.79
N LYS A 315 -19.57 -17.46 -7.47
CA LYS A 315 -20.41 -16.73 -6.51
C LYS A 315 -19.91 -15.30 -6.34
N ASN A 316 -20.82 -14.33 -6.33
CA ASN A 316 -20.49 -12.93 -6.08
C ASN A 316 -19.93 -12.72 -4.65
N LEU A 317 -18.81 -12.00 -4.54
CA LEU A 317 -18.12 -11.67 -3.30
C LEU A 317 -18.39 -10.23 -2.80
N ALA A 318 -19.19 -9.45 -3.53
CA ALA A 318 -19.66 -8.15 -3.09
C ALA A 318 -20.51 -8.27 -1.81
N CYS A 319 -20.46 -7.25 -0.96
CA CYS A 319 -21.15 -7.24 0.33
C CYS A 319 -22.31 -6.24 0.32
N THR A 320 -23.38 -6.55 1.06
CA THR A 320 -24.49 -5.61 1.27
C THR A 320 -24.47 -5.14 2.72
N TYR A 321 -24.33 -3.83 2.93
CA TYR A 321 -24.32 -3.22 4.25
C TYR A 321 -25.24 -1.99 4.29
N LYS A 322 -26.22 -1.98 5.21
CA LYS A 322 -27.22 -0.92 5.36
C LYS A 322 -27.89 -0.50 4.04
N GLY A 323 -28.18 -1.47 3.16
CA GLY A 323 -28.82 -1.23 1.85
C GLY A 323 -27.88 -0.71 0.75
N GLN A 324 -26.58 -0.56 1.01
CA GLN A 324 -25.57 -0.24 0.01
C GLN A 324 -24.73 -1.48 -0.32
N THR A 325 -24.37 -1.61 -1.60
CA THR A 325 -23.50 -2.68 -2.09
C THR A 325 -22.06 -2.19 -2.17
N TYR A 326 -21.14 -3.02 -1.70
CA TYR A 326 -19.71 -2.78 -1.71
C TYR A 326 -19.01 -3.89 -2.49
N GLN A 327 -18.06 -3.55 -3.35
CA GLN A 327 -17.28 -4.51 -4.11
C GLN A 327 -16.32 -5.27 -3.19
N HIS A 328 -15.92 -6.47 -3.62
CA HIS A 328 -14.94 -7.26 -2.89
C HIS A 328 -13.63 -6.47 -2.72
N GLY A 329 -13.13 -6.40 -1.48
CA GLY A 329 -11.94 -5.64 -1.11
C GLY A 329 -12.18 -4.18 -0.79
N GLU A 330 -13.39 -3.64 -1.00
CA GLU A 330 -13.68 -2.26 -0.61
C GLU A 330 -13.64 -2.06 0.89
N THR A 331 -13.19 -0.87 1.28
CA THR A 331 -13.15 -0.45 2.68
C THR A 331 -13.74 0.95 2.83
N TRP A 332 -14.45 1.18 3.94
CA TRP A 332 -15.11 2.45 4.20
C TRP A 332 -15.16 2.78 5.70
N CYS A 333 -15.34 4.05 6.02
CA CYS A 333 -15.45 4.49 7.41
C CYS A 333 -16.88 4.35 7.92
N ALA A 334 -17.02 3.96 9.18
CA ALA A 334 -18.25 4.15 9.93
C ALA A 334 -17.98 4.79 11.29
N SER A 335 -19.00 5.50 11.76
CA SER A 335 -19.05 6.05 13.10
C SER A 335 -20.04 5.25 13.96
N PRO A 336 -19.81 5.16 15.28
CA PRO A 336 -20.70 4.46 16.22
C PRO A 336 -22.06 5.16 16.36
N THR A 337 -22.08 6.47 16.13
CA THR A 337 -23.27 7.32 16.22
C THR A 337 -23.96 7.39 14.85
N ASN A 338 -25.30 7.37 14.86
CA ASN A 338 -26.11 7.70 13.68
C ASN A 338 -26.14 9.22 13.40
N ASP A 339 -25.59 10.00 14.34
CA ASP A 339 -25.46 11.44 14.24
C ASP A 339 -24.19 11.81 13.47
N ALA A 340 -24.20 12.97 12.82
CA ALA A 340 -23.02 13.53 12.15
C ALA A 340 -21.86 13.87 13.12
N ASP A 341 -22.09 13.74 14.44
CA ASP A 341 -21.09 14.03 15.46
C ASP A 341 -20.11 12.85 15.63
N THR A 342 -18.93 13.04 15.05
CA THR A 342 -17.78 12.12 15.15
C THR A 342 -16.99 12.27 16.46
N ASN A 343 -17.31 13.29 17.27
CA ASN A 343 -16.58 13.67 18.49
C ASN A 343 -17.35 13.35 19.78
N SER A 344 -18.20 12.31 19.74
CA SER A 344 -18.98 11.84 20.89
C SER A 344 -18.10 11.23 21.98
N VAL A 345 -18.47 11.44 23.25
CA VAL A 345 -17.69 10.96 24.40
C VAL A 345 -17.65 9.43 24.42
N GLY A 346 -16.45 8.86 24.56
CA GLY A 346 -16.22 7.41 24.49
C GLY A 346 -16.40 6.80 23.09
N GLY A 347 -16.66 7.61 22.06
CA GLY A 347 -16.72 7.16 20.68
C GLY A 347 -15.34 6.94 20.07
N ARG A 348 -15.25 5.99 19.12
CA ARG A 348 -14.07 5.74 18.27
C ARG A 348 -14.49 5.56 16.82
N HIS A 349 -13.56 5.67 15.89
CA HIS A 349 -13.81 5.43 14.47
C HIS A 349 -13.72 3.93 14.14
N PHE A 350 -14.40 3.50 13.08
CA PHE A 350 -14.32 2.13 12.58
C PHE A 350 -14.03 2.14 11.08
N ARG A 351 -13.18 1.19 10.67
CA ARG A 351 -12.94 0.81 9.29
C ARG A 351 -13.72 -0.47 9.02
N LEU A 352 -14.57 -0.46 8.00
CA LEU A 352 -15.31 -1.64 7.56
C LEU A 352 -14.63 -2.19 6.32
N VAL A 353 -14.62 -3.51 6.19
CA VAL A 353 -14.00 -4.22 5.07
C VAL A 353 -15.01 -5.18 4.47
N CYS A 354 -15.26 -5.07 3.17
CA CYS A 354 -15.99 -6.09 2.42
C CYS A 354 -15.03 -7.17 1.96
N TYR A 355 -15.16 -8.37 2.50
CA TYR A 355 -14.31 -9.51 2.14
C TYR A 355 -15.15 -10.78 2.05
N ASN A 356 -15.07 -11.48 0.92
CA ASN A 356 -15.79 -12.73 0.68
C ASN A 356 -17.30 -12.69 0.99
N ASN A 357 -18.01 -11.64 0.54
CA ASN A 357 -19.45 -11.40 0.80
C ASN A 357 -19.78 -11.12 2.28
N GLU A 358 -18.77 -10.97 3.14
CA GLU A 358 -18.93 -10.65 4.55
C GLU A 358 -18.34 -9.27 4.87
N VAL A 359 -18.96 -8.56 5.81
CA VAL A 359 -18.45 -7.27 6.28
C VAL A 359 -17.82 -7.47 7.65
N SER A 360 -16.50 -7.25 7.72
CA SER A 360 -15.81 -7.15 8.99
C SER A 360 -15.75 -5.70 9.46
N VAL A 361 -15.74 -5.52 10.78
CA VAL A 361 -15.63 -4.22 11.43
C VAL A 361 -14.32 -4.19 12.20
N GLU A 362 -13.46 -3.25 11.85
CA GLU A 362 -12.15 -3.04 12.47
C GLU A 362 -12.17 -1.69 13.21
N PRO A 363 -12.02 -1.69 14.55
CA PRO A 363 -11.94 -0.43 15.28
C PRO A 363 -10.60 0.26 15.03
N CYS A 364 -10.63 1.58 14.85
CA CYS A 364 -9.43 2.41 15.01
C CYS A 364 -9.08 2.55 16.50
N ALA A 365 -7.89 3.09 16.80
CA ALA A 365 -7.41 3.28 18.17
C ALA A 365 -8.42 3.95 19.11
N GLU A 366 -8.37 3.53 20.38
CA GLU A 366 -9.17 4.09 21.48
C GLU A 366 -8.93 5.60 21.63
N PHE A 367 -9.86 6.28 22.31
CA PHE A 367 -9.76 7.71 22.61
C PHE A 367 -9.52 8.61 21.38
N ARG A 368 -9.99 8.16 20.19
CA ARG A 368 -9.80 8.85 18.91
C ARG A 368 -8.34 9.26 18.65
N GLN A 369 -7.39 8.44 19.12
CA GLN A 369 -5.98 8.57 18.75
C GLN A 369 -5.75 8.23 17.28
N GLU A 370 -6.69 7.50 16.67
CA GLU A 370 -6.79 7.32 15.24
C GLU A 370 -8.17 7.69 14.74
N VAL A 371 -8.20 8.23 13.52
CA VAL A 371 -9.39 8.57 12.76
C VAL A 371 -9.45 7.71 11.51
N CYS A 372 -10.65 7.25 11.17
CA CYS A 372 -10.85 6.60 9.88
C CYS A 372 -10.94 7.67 8.80
N VAL A 373 -10.06 7.57 7.81
CA VAL A 373 -10.08 8.36 6.58
C VAL A 373 -10.45 7.47 5.41
N GLN A 374 -11.22 8.01 4.46
CA GLN A 374 -11.62 7.28 3.27
C GLN A 374 -11.40 8.09 1.99
N SER A 375 -11.14 7.40 0.90
CA SER A 375 -11.01 7.94 -0.44
C SER A 375 -11.65 7.00 -1.46
N THR A 376 -12.02 7.55 -2.62
CA THR A 376 -12.58 6.78 -3.73
C THR A 376 -11.68 6.93 -4.96
N VAL A 377 -11.25 5.81 -5.52
CA VAL A 377 -10.44 5.77 -6.75
C VAL A 377 -11.20 4.94 -7.77
N ASN A 378 -11.55 5.52 -8.92
CA ASN A 378 -12.29 4.84 -10.00
C ASN A 378 -13.53 4.06 -9.50
N THR A 379 -14.34 4.69 -8.63
CA THR A 379 -15.51 4.11 -7.94
C THR A 379 -15.23 3.07 -6.85
N PHE A 380 -13.97 2.66 -6.65
CA PHE A 380 -13.56 1.74 -5.59
C PHE A 380 -13.23 2.50 -4.30
N ARG A 381 -13.90 2.15 -3.21
CA ARG A 381 -13.71 2.79 -1.90
C ARG A 381 -12.57 2.17 -1.11
N THR A 382 -11.73 3.03 -0.55
CA THR A 382 -10.63 2.66 0.33
C THR A 382 -10.70 3.47 1.61
N ALA A 383 -10.42 2.83 2.73
CA ALA A 383 -10.36 3.46 4.04
C ALA A 383 -9.21 2.90 4.87
N ALA A 384 -8.67 3.74 5.75
CA ALA A 384 -7.60 3.39 6.67
C ALA A 384 -7.77 4.15 7.99
N CYS A 385 -7.34 3.52 9.09
CA CYS A 385 -7.13 4.22 10.35
C CYS A 385 -5.79 4.97 10.26
N ARG A 386 -5.82 6.26 10.58
CA ARG A 386 -4.68 7.17 10.55
C ARG A 386 -4.58 7.87 11.90
N VAL A 387 -3.36 8.10 12.37
CA VAL A 387 -3.11 8.91 13.58
C VAL A 387 -3.83 10.26 13.48
N ASN A 388 -4.57 10.60 14.53
CA ASN A 388 -5.19 11.89 14.73
C ASN A 388 -4.11 12.91 15.15
N LYS A 389 -3.79 13.85 14.27
CA LYS A 389 -2.72 14.83 14.43
C LYS A 389 -3.24 16.15 15.01
N TRP A 390 -3.72 16.11 16.24
CA TRP A 390 -4.39 17.25 16.90
C TRP A 390 -3.49 18.00 17.90
N GLN A 391 -2.37 17.40 18.30
CA GLN A 391 -1.59 17.75 19.49
C GLN A 391 -1.01 19.17 19.46
N ASP A 392 -0.78 19.75 18.28
CA ASP A 392 -0.26 21.11 18.16
C ASP A 392 -1.34 22.15 17.82
N CYS A 393 -2.59 21.75 17.56
CA CYS A 393 -3.65 22.65 17.10
C CYS A 393 -3.77 23.90 17.98
N TYR A 394 -3.93 23.73 19.29
CA TYR A 394 -4.17 24.81 20.25
C TYR A 394 -2.98 25.76 20.44
N SER A 395 -1.79 25.39 19.97
CA SER A 395 -0.58 26.22 20.02
C SER A 395 -0.32 27.01 18.74
N ASN A 396 -1.10 26.78 17.68
CA ASN A 396 -0.95 27.49 16.42
C ASN A 396 -1.73 28.81 16.45
N ASP A 397 -1.01 29.89 16.18
CA ASP A 397 -1.50 31.25 16.11
C ASP A 397 -1.82 31.71 14.68
N ASN A 398 -1.36 30.98 13.65
CA ASN A 398 -1.57 31.34 12.25
C ASN A 398 -2.61 30.43 11.56
N GLN A 399 -3.55 31.04 10.82
CA GLN A 399 -4.60 30.31 10.11
C GLN A 399 -4.06 29.34 9.05
N GLN A 400 -3.11 29.76 8.21
CA GLN A 400 -2.58 28.91 7.13
C GLN A 400 -1.88 27.68 7.68
N ASP A 401 -1.11 27.87 8.76
CA ASP A 401 -0.48 26.76 9.46
C ASP A 401 -1.53 25.87 10.12
N CYS A 402 -2.54 26.44 10.80
CA CYS A 402 -3.63 25.67 11.40
C CYS A 402 -4.31 24.74 10.40
N GLU A 403 -4.61 25.24 9.21
CA GLU A 403 -5.37 24.53 8.17
C GLU A 403 -4.49 23.64 7.27
N ASN A 404 -3.20 23.47 7.62
CA ASN A 404 -2.29 22.60 6.90
C ASN A 404 -2.55 21.11 7.19
N GLY A 405 -3.44 20.51 6.38
CA GLY A 405 -3.83 19.10 6.48
C GLY A 405 -2.70 18.08 6.32
N ASP A 406 -1.55 18.45 5.74
CA ASP A 406 -0.40 17.54 5.66
C ASP A 406 0.28 17.36 7.03
N LYS A 407 0.25 18.41 7.85
CA LYS A 407 0.87 18.44 9.17
C LYS A 407 -0.08 18.06 10.29
N ARG A 408 -1.36 18.43 10.21
CA ARG A 408 -2.28 18.38 11.35
C ARG A 408 -3.74 18.25 10.96
N ASP A 409 -4.54 17.83 11.94
CA ASP A 409 -5.99 17.63 11.84
C ASP A 409 -6.74 18.73 12.59
N CYS A 410 -6.48 19.98 12.21
CA CYS A 410 -7.08 21.14 12.85
C CYS A 410 -8.07 21.85 11.94
N LYS A 411 -8.83 22.79 12.52
CA LYS A 411 -9.71 23.73 11.86
C LYS A 411 -9.58 25.09 12.53
N TRP A 412 -9.74 26.15 11.76
CA TRP A 412 -9.77 27.51 12.26
C TRP A 412 -11.17 27.87 12.74
N VAL A 413 -11.30 28.46 13.93
CA VAL A 413 -12.58 28.90 14.49
C VAL A 413 -12.48 30.36 14.89
N ASN A 414 -13.33 31.20 14.29
CA ASN A 414 -13.41 32.63 14.57
C ASN A 414 -14.28 32.94 15.81
N GLY A 415 -14.03 34.09 16.43
CA GLY A 415 -14.83 34.70 17.49
C GLY A 415 -14.32 34.47 18.91
N THR A 416 -13.35 33.58 19.12
CA THR A 416 -12.74 33.33 20.44
C THR A 416 -11.29 32.89 20.28
N SER A 417 -10.40 33.43 21.12
CA SER A 417 -8.98 33.08 21.15
C SER A 417 -8.61 32.30 22.40
N ILE A 418 -7.88 31.18 22.21
CA ILE A 418 -7.19 30.44 23.28
C ILE A 418 -5.82 31.07 23.57
N LEU A 419 -5.14 31.56 22.53
CA LEU A 419 -3.84 32.20 22.65
C LEU A 419 -4.03 33.71 22.86
N LYS A 420 -3.61 34.19 24.03
CA LYS A 420 -3.69 35.59 24.44
C LYS A 420 -2.38 36.07 25.04
N ASP A 421 -2.10 37.36 24.88
CA ASP A 421 -0.99 38.03 25.57
C ASP A 421 -1.31 38.33 27.04
N GLU A 422 -0.35 38.91 27.76
CA GLU A 422 -0.51 39.34 29.15
C GLU A 422 -1.60 40.40 29.35
N ASN A 423 -2.02 41.08 28.29
CA ASN A 423 -3.06 42.11 28.27
C ASN A 423 -4.39 41.58 27.70
N GLY A 424 -4.55 40.27 27.59
CA GLY A 424 -5.76 39.60 27.11
C GLY A 424 -6.04 39.75 25.60
N ALA A 425 -5.14 40.36 24.83
CA ALA A 425 -5.28 40.50 23.38
C ALA A 425 -5.02 39.16 22.68
N SER A 426 -5.79 38.89 21.63
CA SER A 426 -5.60 37.69 20.80
C SER A 426 -4.21 37.68 20.17
N LEU A 427 -3.54 36.53 20.23
CA LEU A 427 -2.29 36.27 19.52
C LEU A 427 -2.51 35.64 18.13
N ALA A 428 -3.75 35.44 17.71
CA ALA A 428 -4.07 34.77 16.45
C ALA A 428 -4.03 35.71 15.24
N PHE A 429 -3.54 35.23 14.10
CA PHE A 429 -3.42 35.93 12.83
C PHE A 429 -4.15 35.18 11.71
N ASP A 430 -4.92 35.92 10.92
CA ASP A 430 -5.58 35.40 9.71
C ASP A 430 -4.56 35.13 8.58
N ALA A 431 -5.05 34.64 7.44
CA ALA A 431 -4.21 34.34 6.28
C ALA A 431 -3.50 35.58 5.69
N GLU A 432 -4.02 36.78 5.94
CA GLU A 432 -3.46 38.06 5.52
C GLU A 432 -2.48 38.66 6.54
N GLY A 433 -2.35 38.04 7.72
CA GLY A 433 -1.48 38.50 8.80
C GLY A 433 -2.10 39.57 9.70
N ASN A 434 -3.42 39.76 9.66
CA ASN A 434 -4.11 40.64 10.59
C ASN A 434 -4.39 39.92 11.90
N ALA A 435 -4.22 40.61 13.02
CA ALA A 435 -4.63 40.10 14.33
C ALA A 435 -6.15 39.93 14.36
N VAL A 436 -6.61 38.73 14.73
CA VAL A 436 -8.04 38.35 14.76
C VAL A 436 -8.39 37.62 16.04
N GLU A 437 -9.65 37.69 16.46
CA GLU A 437 -10.17 36.83 17.53
C GLU A 437 -10.52 35.46 16.95
N ALA A 438 -9.62 34.50 17.09
CA ALA A 438 -9.78 33.15 16.57
C ALA A 438 -8.88 32.16 17.32
N ALA A 439 -9.16 30.87 17.14
CA ALA A 439 -8.32 29.80 17.65
C ALA A 439 -8.22 28.66 16.64
N CYS A 440 -7.05 28.03 16.61
CA CYS A 440 -6.85 26.77 15.95
C CYS A 440 -7.24 25.61 16.89
N VAL A 441 -8.19 24.78 16.46
CA VAL A 441 -8.71 23.68 17.28
C VAL A 441 -8.75 22.36 16.49
N PRO A 442 -8.77 21.20 17.17
CA PRO A 442 -8.91 19.92 16.49
C PRO A 442 -10.17 19.81 15.63
N SER A 443 -10.02 19.26 14.43
CA SER A 443 -11.15 18.84 13.57
C SER A 443 -11.79 17.56 14.14
N TYR A 444 -10.95 16.64 14.59
CA TYR A 444 -11.35 15.44 15.33
C TYR A 444 -10.88 15.59 16.77
N ALA A 445 -11.80 15.92 17.67
CA ALA A 445 -11.50 16.19 19.06
C ALA A 445 -10.89 14.93 19.70
N PRO A 446 -9.77 15.01 20.44
CA PRO A 446 -9.22 13.85 21.13
C PRO A 446 -10.20 13.29 22.15
N GLY A 447 -10.12 12.00 22.40
CA GLY A 447 -10.77 11.37 23.56
C GLY A 447 -9.86 11.41 24.77
N PHE A 448 -10.45 11.46 25.95
CA PHE A 448 -9.70 11.45 27.20
C PHE A 448 -10.26 10.44 28.19
N ASN A 449 -9.37 9.91 29.03
CA ASN A 449 -9.73 9.08 30.17
C ASN A 449 -10.08 9.96 31.38
N PHE A 450 -11.18 10.72 31.28
CA PHE A 450 -11.53 11.74 32.28
C PHE A 450 -11.98 11.16 33.64
N TRP A 451 -12.15 9.84 33.75
CA TRP A 451 -12.56 9.16 34.98
C TRP A 451 -11.37 8.68 35.81
N GLU A 452 -10.15 8.76 35.29
CA GLU A 452 -8.93 8.50 36.06
C GLU A 452 -8.40 9.80 36.69
N GLU A 453 -7.95 9.69 37.93
CA GLU A 453 -7.23 10.75 38.63
C GLU A 453 -5.87 10.99 37.92
N ASP A 454 -5.41 12.24 37.86
CA ASP A 454 -4.14 12.67 37.25
C ASP A 454 -3.99 12.57 35.71
N THR A 455 -5.08 12.66 34.95
CA THR A 455 -5.01 12.73 33.48
C THR A 455 -4.86 14.16 32.94
N GLU A 456 -4.23 14.29 31.77
CA GLU A 456 -4.11 15.57 31.04
C GLU A 456 -5.47 16.16 30.59
N ALA A 457 -6.57 15.42 30.78
CA ALA A 457 -7.93 15.83 30.42
C ALA A 457 -8.32 17.17 31.07
N VAL A 458 -8.02 17.34 32.37
CA VAL A 458 -8.37 18.54 33.12
C VAL A 458 -7.60 19.75 32.61
N SER A 459 -6.28 19.60 32.37
CA SER A 459 -5.45 20.66 31.81
C SER A 459 -5.90 21.04 30.40
N MET A 460 -6.21 20.05 29.56
CA MET A 460 -6.64 20.30 28.18
C MET A 460 -8.01 20.99 28.12
N CYS A 461 -8.99 20.53 28.89
CA CYS A 461 -10.29 21.19 28.97
C CYS A 461 -10.18 22.59 29.61
N GLY A 462 -9.24 22.79 30.52
CA GLY A 462 -8.96 24.07 31.16
C GLY A 462 -8.53 25.16 30.20
N LEU A 463 -7.93 24.82 29.04
CA LEU A 463 -7.55 25.81 28.02
C LEU A 463 -8.76 26.57 27.42
N ALA A 464 -9.95 25.98 27.46
CA ALA A 464 -11.18 26.64 27.02
C ALA A 464 -11.92 27.37 28.15
N ASN A 465 -11.39 27.38 29.38
CA ASN A 465 -11.98 28.17 30.45
C ASN A 465 -11.73 29.66 30.19
N MET A 466 -12.81 30.39 29.94
CA MET A 466 -12.75 31.79 29.56
C MET A 466 -13.45 32.64 30.62
N GLN A 467 -12.78 33.71 31.03
CA GLN A 467 -13.37 34.76 31.84
C GLN A 467 -13.72 35.95 30.96
N CYS A 468 -14.86 36.59 31.24
CA CYS A 468 -15.24 37.84 30.62
C CYS A 468 -15.45 38.88 31.71
N ASN A 469 -14.49 39.79 31.82
CA ASN A 469 -14.52 40.86 32.81
C ASN A 469 -15.26 42.06 32.23
N VAL A 470 -16.32 42.49 32.91
CA VAL A 470 -17.14 43.60 32.45
C VAL A 470 -17.29 44.67 33.52
N VAL A 471 -17.24 45.92 33.08
CA VAL A 471 -17.57 47.08 33.90
C VAL A 471 -18.95 47.60 33.51
N TYR A 472 -19.72 48.00 34.50
CA TYR A 472 -21.03 48.59 34.30
C TYR A 472 -20.96 50.09 34.51
N GLU A 473 -21.59 50.85 33.61
CA GLU A 473 -21.82 52.26 33.85
C GLU A 473 -22.75 52.45 35.05
N ALA A 474 -22.30 53.22 36.03
CA ALA A 474 -23.10 53.57 37.20
C ALA A 474 -24.16 54.61 36.77
N GLY A 475 -25.40 54.18 36.64
CA GLY A 475 -26.50 55.10 36.37
C GLY A 475 -26.71 56.06 37.54
N ILE A 476 -26.63 57.38 37.28
CA ILE A 476 -27.07 58.40 38.24
C ILE A 476 -28.60 58.45 38.19
N LYS A 477 -29.27 58.04 39.27
CA LYS A 477 -30.71 58.25 39.44
C LYS A 477 -30.97 59.69 39.90
N GLU A 478 -31.55 60.53 39.06
CA GLU A 478 -32.46 61.55 39.56
C GLU A 478 -33.78 60.86 39.95
N GLY A 479 -33.97 60.58 41.24
CA GLY A 479 -35.23 59.99 41.71
C GLY A 479 -35.18 59.36 43.10
N PHE A 480 -35.57 60.14 44.08
CA PHE A 480 -35.96 59.76 45.45
C PHE A 480 -37.03 58.63 45.41
N PHE A 481 -36.83 57.52 46.14
CA PHE A 481 -37.65 56.29 46.31
C PHE A 481 -37.43 55.09 45.35
N GLY A 482 -36.99 53.95 45.94
CA GLY A 482 -37.49 52.61 45.61
C GLY A 482 -36.77 51.79 44.52
N ALA A 483 -36.63 50.48 44.76
CA ALA A 483 -35.76 49.55 44.06
C ALA A 483 -36.16 49.17 42.61
N SER A 484 -35.14 49.12 41.74
CA SER A 484 -34.89 48.30 40.52
C SER A 484 -33.80 49.10 39.76
N GLY A 485 -32.62 48.60 39.41
CA GLY A 485 -32.29 47.27 38.92
C GLY A 485 -31.62 47.34 37.54
N ASP A 486 -31.65 48.50 36.87
CA ASP A 486 -30.96 48.71 35.60
C ASP A 486 -29.50 49.06 35.86
N LYS A 487 -28.62 48.07 35.68
CA LYS A 487 -27.19 48.33 35.46
C LYS A 487 -27.11 49.10 34.12
N GLY A 488 -26.26 50.11 34.03
CA GLY A 488 -26.04 50.81 32.77
C GLY A 488 -25.50 49.86 31.68
N ASN A 489 -25.11 50.40 30.53
CA ASN A 489 -24.48 49.58 29.49
C ASN A 489 -23.28 48.80 30.07
N ALA A 490 -23.11 47.56 29.59
CA ALA A 490 -22.00 46.69 29.97
C ALA A 490 -20.85 46.88 28.97
N TYR A 491 -19.65 47.08 29.49
CA TYR A 491 -18.44 47.33 28.70
C TYR A 491 -17.36 46.31 29.04
N ASP A 492 -16.57 45.95 28.05
CA ASP A 492 -15.40 45.10 28.21
C ASP A 492 -14.34 45.82 29.07
N SER A 493 -13.94 45.20 30.18
CA SER A 493 -13.05 45.84 31.16
C SER A 493 -11.69 46.19 30.55
N ASP A 494 -11.12 45.25 29.78
CA ASP A 494 -9.78 45.38 29.20
C ASP A 494 -9.76 46.48 28.14
N CYS A 495 -10.83 46.59 27.33
CA CYS A 495 -10.98 47.68 26.36
C CYS A 495 -11.04 49.05 27.04
N ILE A 496 -11.79 49.17 28.14
CA ILE A 496 -11.90 50.41 28.89
C ILE A 496 -10.57 50.80 29.54
N GLU A 497 -9.83 49.84 30.08
CA GLU A 497 -8.49 50.09 30.66
C GLU A 497 -7.48 50.53 29.60
N LYS A 498 -7.42 49.84 28.45
CA LYS A 498 -6.57 50.22 27.32
C LYS A 498 -6.90 51.62 26.83
N CYS A 499 -8.19 51.92 26.64
CA CYS A 499 -8.62 53.25 26.22
C CYS A 499 -8.22 54.34 27.23
N LYS A 500 -8.34 54.08 28.54
CA LYS A 500 -7.86 55.01 29.57
C LYS A 500 -6.35 55.23 29.49
N ALA A 501 -5.58 54.18 29.31
CA ALA A 501 -4.12 54.25 29.20
C ALA A 501 -3.66 55.06 27.97
N GLU A 502 -4.27 54.83 26.82
CA GLU A 502 -4.01 55.58 25.57
C GLU A 502 -4.31 57.08 25.72
N ASN A 503 -5.32 57.44 26.52
CA ASN A 503 -5.77 58.81 26.72
C ASN A 503 -5.22 59.46 28.01
N ALA A 504 -4.36 58.78 28.76
CA ALA A 504 -3.85 59.25 30.06
C ALA A 504 -2.99 60.52 29.95
N LEU A 505 -2.34 60.76 28.81
CA LEU A 505 -1.52 61.95 28.55
C LEU A 505 -2.34 63.20 28.15
N ALA A 506 -3.64 63.06 27.92
CA ALA A 506 -4.49 64.15 27.41
C ALA A 506 -5.02 65.11 28.50
N GLY A 507 -4.81 64.81 29.80
CA GLY A 507 -5.17 65.72 30.90
C GLY A 507 -6.66 66.08 31.00
N THR A 508 -7.54 65.33 30.35
CA THR A 508 -8.94 65.71 30.12
C THR A 508 -9.89 65.12 31.16
N VAL A 509 -10.72 65.99 31.75
CA VAL A 509 -11.98 65.59 32.39
C VAL A 509 -12.85 64.91 31.32
N GLY A 510 -13.41 63.72 31.62
CA GLY A 510 -14.29 62.98 30.69
C GLY A 510 -13.63 61.83 29.89
N ILE A 511 -12.40 61.40 30.22
CA ILE A 511 -11.77 60.23 29.57
C ILE A 511 -12.67 58.98 29.61
N ILE A 512 -13.37 58.76 30.72
CA ILE A 512 -14.30 57.64 30.83
C ILE A 512 -15.42 57.72 29.79
N ASP A 513 -16.02 58.90 29.59
CA ASP A 513 -17.11 59.10 28.63
C ASP A 513 -16.64 58.85 27.19
N ILE A 514 -15.41 59.25 26.87
CA ILE A 514 -14.77 58.96 25.58
C ILE A 514 -14.65 57.44 25.37
N CYS A 515 -14.21 56.71 26.39
CA CYS A 515 -14.05 55.26 26.31
C CYS A 515 -15.40 54.52 26.27
N LEU A 516 -16.42 54.98 27.00
CA LEU A 516 -17.77 54.41 26.95
C LEU A 516 -18.46 54.69 25.61
N ALA A 517 -18.10 55.77 24.90
CA ALA A 517 -18.63 56.07 23.58
C ALA A 517 -18.08 55.16 22.46
N LYS A 518 -16.98 54.43 22.69
CA LYS A 518 -16.36 53.52 21.73
C LYS A 518 -17.20 52.24 21.54
N PRO A 519 -17.80 51.99 20.35
CA PRO A 519 -18.60 50.80 20.10
C PRO A 519 -17.86 49.48 20.34
N GLU A 520 -16.56 49.46 20.07
CA GLU A 520 -15.66 48.32 20.26
C GLU A 520 -15.47 47.93 21.73
N CYS A 521 -15.71 48.85 22.68
CA CYS A 521 -15.62 48.56 24.11
C CYS A 521 -16.92 48.03 24.71
N LYS A 522 -17.99 47.83 23.92
CA LYS A 522 -19.19 47.15 24.42
C LYS A 522 -18.88 45.69 24.74
N SER A 523 -19.46 45.21 25.84
CA SER A 523 -19.30 43.81 26.26
C SER A 523 -19.76 42.85 25.17
N LYS A 524 -18.91 41.87 24.86
CA LYS A 524 -19.19 40.78 23.92
C LYS A 524 -19.84 39.55 24.57
N CYS A 525 -19.88 39.49 25.90
CA CYS A 525 -20.33 38.31 26.64
C CYS A 525 -21.63 38.50 27.42
N VAL A 526 -21.97 39.72 27.83
CA VAL A 526 -23.23 40.05 28.50
C VAL A 526 -23.89 41.29 27.92
N ASP A 527 -25.22 41.35 27.97
CA ASP A 527 -26.00 42.53 27.62
C ASP A 527 -26.02 43.58 28.76
N SER A 528 -26.72 44.70 28.53
CA SER A 528 -26.88 45.78 29.53
C SER A 528 -27.59 45.35 30.80
N LYS A 529 -28.40 44.28 30.76
CA LYS A 529 -29.06 43.70 31.94
C LYS A 529 -28.15 42.68 32.65
N GLY A 530 -26.95 42.44 32.11
CA GLY A 530 -26.01 41.44 32.57
C GLY A 530 -26.46 40.00 32.30
N LYS A 531 -27.35 39.79 31.32
CA LYS A 531 -27.67 38.47 30.79
C LYS A 531 -26.58 38.06 29.82
N ILE A 532 -26.12 36.82 29.93
CA ILE A 532 -25.10 36.26 29.02
C ILE A 532 -25.66 36.20 27.60
N LEU A 533 -24.87 36.70 26.64
CA LEU A 533 -25.20 36.71 25.22
C LEU A 533 -25.09 35.29 24.64
N GLU A 534 -26.08 34.88 23.85
CA GLU A 534 -26.09 33.54 23.25
C GLU A 534 -24.93 33.34 22.27
N SER A 535 -24.55 34.39 21.54
CA SER A 535 -23.38 34.36 20.64
C SER A 535 -22.10 34.01 21.38
N TRP A 536 -21.92 34.52 22.60
CA TRP A 536 -20.78 34.19 23.43
C TRP A 536 -20.89 32.76 23.98
N LYS A 537 -22.07 32.35 24.46
CA LYS A 537 -22.31 30.97 24.89
C LYS A 537 -21.95 29.98 23.78
N ASP A 538 -22.44 30.18 22.57
CA ASP A 538 -22.21 29.28 21.44
C ASP A 538 -20.74 29.22 21.02
N SER A 539 -20.04 30.35 21.09
CA SER A 539 -18.58 30.39 20.87
C SER A 539 -17.83 29.58 21.93
N MET A 540 -18.17 29.74 23.22
CA MET A 540 -17.57 28.97 24.32
C MET A 540 -17.89 27.47 24.22
N LYS A 541 -19.15 27.12 23.92
CA LYS A 541 -19.58 25.74 23.69
C LYS A 541 -18.72 25.10 22.61
N THR A 542 -18.61 25.77 21.45
CA THR A 542 -17.83 25.31 20.29
C THR A 542 -16.36 25.12 20.64
N MET A 543 -15.79 26.04 21.42
CA MET A 543 -14.39 25.97 21.85
C MET A 543 -14.15 24.75 22.74
N CYS A 544 -14.91 24.63 23.82
CA CYS A 544 -14.82 23.52 24.76
C CYS A 544 -14.95 22.17 24.05
N ILE A 545 -16.00 21.97 23.25
CA ILE A 545 -16.23 20.67 22.60
C ILE A 545 -15.17 20.30 21.54
N SER A 546 -14.41 21.27 21.05
CA SER A 546 -13.36 21.03 20.05
C SER A 546 -12.05 20.57 20.67
N LEU A 547 -11.78 20.88 21.95
CA LEU A 547 -10.53 20.50 22.63
C LEU A 547 -10.49 19.05 23.11
N GLY A 548 -11.61 18.33 23.06
CA GLY A 548 -11.68 16.91 23.41
C GLY A 548 -13.04 16.53 23.98
N ASP A 549 -13.05 15.60 24.92
CA ASP A 549 -14.26 15.21 25.69
C ASP A 549 -14.64 16.24 26.77
N CYS A 550 -14.59 17.53 26.42
CA CYS A 550 -14.85 18.64 27.33
C CYS A 550 -16.28 19.19 27.18
N GLY A 551 -16.81 19.73 28.29
CA GLY A 551 -18.13 20.35 28.34
C GLY A 551 -19.28 19.35 28.31
N SER A 552 -20.49 19.85 28.00
CA SER A 552 -21.70 19.03 27.94
C SER A 552 -21.89 18.43 26.55
N LYS A 553 -21.65 17.12 26.42
CA LYS A 553 -21.80 16.33 25.19
C LYS A 553 -22.69 15.11 25.41
N LYS A 554 -23.17 14.54 24.30
CA LYS A 554 -23.69 13.18 24.27
C LYS A 554 -22.55 12.17 24.18
N ASN A 555 -22.68 11.06 24.88
CA ASN A 555 -21.79 9.91 24.70
C ASN A 555 -22.16 9.10 23.45
N TYR A 556 -21.34 8.11 23.11
CA TYR A 556 -21.54 7.26 21.93
C TYR A 556 -22.84 6.44 21.91
N ILE A 557 -23.55 6.32 23.05
CA ILE A 557 -24.89 5.71 23.15
C ILE A 557 -26.03 6.74 23.14
N GLY A 558 -25.72 8.02 22.91
CA GLY A 558 -26.69 9.10 22.77
C GLY A 558 -27.22 9.70 24.08
N GLN A 559 -26.63 9.36 25.23
CA GLN A 559 -27.01 9.91 26.53
C GLN A 559 -26.24 11.20 26.85
N ASN A 560 -26.91 12.19 27.42
CA ASN A 560 -26.31 13.44 27.86
C ASN A 560 -25.41 13.24 29.09
N GLY A 561 -24.36 14.06 29.20
CA GLY A 561 -23.55 14.16 30.41
C GLY A 561 -24.31 14.71 31.63
N TYR A 562 -23.65 14.68 32.79
CA TYR A 562 -24.25 15.04 34.09
C TYR A 562 -24.60 16.52 34.24
N TYR A 563 -23.83 17.41 33.61
CA TYR A 563 -24.03 18.85 33.66
C TYR A 563 -24.57 19.37 32.32
N ASP A 564 -25.52 20.29 32.39
CA ASP A 564 -25.99 21.09 31.26
C ASP A 564 -25.09 22.32 31.08
N TRP A 565 -24.99 22.81 29.85
CA TRP A 565 -24.31 24.05 29.49
C TRP A 565 -24.74 25.23 30.35
N GLU A 566 -26.02 25.36 30.69
CA GLU A 566 -26.51 26.47 31.53
C GLU A 566 -25.84 26.53 32.91
N LYS A 567 -25.43 25.37 33.46
CA LYS A 567 -24.72 25.31 34.75
C LYS A 567 -23.22 25.63 34.63
N SER A 568 -22.68 25.62 33.41
CA SER A 568 -21.26 25.88 33.15
C SER A 568 -20.95 27.38 33.08
N PHE A 569 -21.97 28.23 32.90
CA PHE A 569 -21.81 29.67 32.85
C PHE A 569 -22.14 30.31 34.20
N VAL A 570 -21.10 30.69 34.93
CA VAL A 570 -21.23 31.29 36.26
C VAL A 570 -20.93 32.79 36.19
N ARG A 571 -21.76 33.58 36.87
CA ARG A 571 -21.53 35.02 37.07
C ARG A 571 -21.18 35.26 38.53
N SER A 572 -20.05 35.91 38.76
CA SER A 572 -19.65 36.44 40.06
C SER A 572 -19.40 37.94 39.96
N ASN A 573 -19.55 38.66 41.08
CA ASN A 573 -19.02 40.03 41.17
C ASN A 573 -17.53 39.92 41.50
N VAL A 574 -16.71 40.75 40.86
CA VAL A 574 -15.27 40.85 41.12
C VAL A 574 -14.97 41.62 42.43
N SER A 575 -15.91 41.66 43.38
CA SER A 575 -15.76 42.45 44.61
C SER A 575 -14.79 41.78 45.59
N GLU A 576 -13.57 42.33 45.58
CA GLU A 576 -12.39 42.20 46.45
C GLU A 576 -11.60 40.88 46.42
#